data_AF-A0A1F7Q0J6-F1
#
_entry.id   AF-A0A1F7Q0J6-F1
#
_cell.length_a   1.000
_cell.length_b   1.000
_cell.length_c   1.000
_cell.angle_alpha   90.00
_cell.angle_beta   90.00
_cell.angle_gamma   90.00
#
_symmetry.space_group_name_H-M   'P 1'
#
loop_
_entity.id
_entity.type
_entity.pdbx_description
1 polymer ?
#
loop_
_entity_poly.entity_id
_entity_poly.type
_entity_poly.pdbx_seq_one_letter_code
_entity_poly.pdbx_strand_id
1 'polypeptide(L)'
;MRSRLLAAVLVLLAAPAAAAADDLDGLVEAVNRAGAAPTTEATLATIARAVDLAPPALRAEQAQAGLPWGDVFVSHRIATRGGHPLAKVFAARRTGASWKEIAEEAGVDAALLARDLAAAFPGLTPAAPRPVTAPPPVAAPPAPPAPAPEKKPGLAQRFLDLFRGTPDREATGDWETERTQEEIRERILRGGGRR
;
A
#
# COMPACT_ATOMS: atom_id res chain seq x y z
N MET A 1 21.30 47.13 -27.41
CA MET A 1 21.53 46.49 -26.10
C MET A 1 20.29 46.63 -25.20
N ARG A 2 19.16 45.94 -25.43
CA ARG A 2 17.98 45.93 -24.50
C ARG A 2 17.06 44.70 -24.68
N SER A 3 17.60 43.51 -24.89
CA SER A 3 16.76 42.29 -24.98
C SER A 3 17.52 41.06 -24.51
N ARG A 4 17.83 41.00 -23.20
CA ARG A 4 18.35 39.80 -22.52
C ARG A 4 17.99 39.83 -21.03
N LEU A 5 16.73 40.10 -20.68
CA LEU A 5 16.26 40.09 -19.28
C LEU A 5 14.77 39.71 -19.26
N LEU A 6 14.45 38.51 -19.74
CA LEU A 6 13.10 37.93 -19.60
C LEU A 6 13.19 36.41 -19.83
N ALA A 7 14.03 35.75 -19.02
CA ALA A 7 14.06 34.30 -18.88
C ALA A 7 14.60 33.96 -17.49
N ALA A 8 13.99 34.56 -16.46
CA ALA A 8 14.25 34.21 -15.07
C ALA A 8 12.92 33.85 -14.43
N VAL A 9 12.95 32.74 -13.68
CA VAL A 9 11.89 32.23 -12.79
C VAL A 9 10.85 31.34 -13.47
N LEU A 10 11.27 30.14 -13.84
CA LEU A 10 10.38 28.98 -13.99
C LEU A 10 11.12 27.73 -13.52
N VAL A 11 11.47 27.70 -12.23
CA VAL A 11 12.08 26.52 -11.59
C VAL A 11 11.50 26.33 -10.19
N LEU A 12 10.75 25.23 -10.08
CA LEU A 12 10.40 24.43 -8.89
C LEU A 12 9.49 25.05 -7.80
N LEU A 13 8.16 24.90 -7.99
CA LEU A 13 7.17 24.81 -6.91
C LEU A 13 6.62 23.37 -6.81
N ALA A 14 7.49 22.38 -6.55
CA ALA A 14 7.07 20.98 -6.38
C ALA A 14 7.63 20.41 -5.07
N ALA A 15 7.15 20.90 -3.92
CA ALA A 15 7.63 20.40 -2.62
C ALA A 15 6.63 20.33 -1.43
N PRO A 16 5.28 20.37 -1.54
CA PRO A 16 4.43 20.17 -0.34
C PRO A 16 4.02 18.71 -0.10
N ALA A 17 4.06 17.82 -1.10
CA ALA A 17 3.47 16.48 -0.99
C ALA A 17 4.37 15.43 -0.29
N ALA A 18 5.66 15.71 -0.09
CA ALA A 18 6.57 14.79 0.59
C ALA A 18 6.41 14.87 2.12
N ALA A 19 6.37 16.08 2.69
CA ALA A 19 6.24 16.27 4.13
C ALA A 19 4.92 15.70 4.70
N ALA A 20 3.80 15.89 3.99
CA ALA A 20 2.50 15.38 4.42
C ALA A 20 2.41 13.84 4.48
N ALA A 21 3.27 13.14 3.73
CA ALA A 21 3.33 11.68 3.72
C ALA A 21 4.06 11.12 4.93
N ASP A 22 5.24 11.69 5.22
CA ASP A 22 6.02 11.34 6.41
C ASP A 22 5.21 11.62 7.69
N ASP A 23 4.38 12.67 7.66
CA ASP A 23 3.45 12.99 8.75
C ASP A 23 2.35 11.92 8.93
N LEU A 24 1.78 11.37 7.85
CA LEU A 24 0.71 10.37 7.94
C LEU A 24 1.21 9.04 8.52
N ASP A 25 2.29 8.47 7.97
CA ASP A 25 2.86 7.23 8.48
C ASP A 25 3.34 7.42 9.95
N GLY A 26 3.93 8.57 10.29
CA GLY A 26 4.32 8.90 11.66
C GLY A 26 3.16 8.99 12.66
N LEU A 27 2.01 9.55 12.23
CA LEU A 27 0.79 9.58 13.04
C LEU A 27 0.17 8.19 13.19
N VAL A 28 0.14 7.37 12.13
CA VAL A 28 -0.35 6.00 12.21
C VAL A 28 0.46 5.18 13.20
N GLU A 29 1.79 5.30 13.17
CA GLU A 29 2.67 4.67 14.16
C GLU A 29 2.41 5.16 15.60
N ALA A 30 2.06 6.44 15.78
CA ALA A 30 1.65 6.93 17.10
C ALA A 30 0.36 6.27 17.60
N VAL A 31 -0.65 6.11 16.73
CA VAL A 31 -1.89 5.39 17.06
C VAL A 31 -1.61 3.92 17.33
N ASN A 32 -0.78 3.27 16.51
CA ASN A 32 -0.40 1.86 16.68
C ASN A 32 0.25 1.61 18.05
N ARG A 33 1.16 2.50 18.48
CA ARG A 33 1.75 2.44 19.83
C ARG A 33 0.72 2.67 20.93
N ALA A 34 -0.18 3.64 20.78
CA ALA A 34 -1.24 3.89 21.76
C ALA A 34 -2.22 2.71 21.87
N GLY A 35 -2.52 2.03 20.76
CA GLY A 35 -3.38 0.85 20.72
C GLY A 35 -2.74 -0.42 21.27
N ALA A 36 -1.41 -0.51 21.29
CA ALA A 36 -0.66 -1.62 21.88
C ALA A 36 -0.55 -1.56 23.41
N ALA A 37 -0.77 -0.39 24.01
CA ALA A 37 -0.88 -0.22 25.46
C ALA A 37 -2.19 -0.83 25.99
N PRO A 38 -2.33 -1.12 27.31
CA PRO A 38 -3.56 -1.66 27.91
C PRO A 38 -4.81 -0.78 27.74
N THR A 39 -4.68 0.39 27.13
CA THR A 39 -5.74 1.33 26.75
C THR A 39 -6.41 0.99 25.41
N THR A 40 -6.43 -0.29 25.01
CA THR A 40 -6.97 -0.75 23.71
C THR A 40 -8.46 -0.46 23.54
N GLU A 41 -9.26 -0.51 24.61
CA GLU A 41 -10.71 -0.34 24.54
C GLU A 41 -11.13 1.09 24.17
N ALA A 42 -10.42 2.11 24.64
CA ALA A 42 -10.70 3.50 24.25
C ALA A 42 -10.36 3.74 22.77
N THR A 43 -9.20 3.25 22.33
CA THR A 43 -8.80 3.30 20.91
C THR A 43 -9.82 2.59 20.02
N LEU A 44 -10.23 1.39 20.41
CA LEU A 44 -11.25 0.63 19.69
C LEU A 44 -12.57 1.40 19.62
N ALA A 45 -13.07 1.94 20.74
CA ALA A 45 -14.33 2.68 20.77
C ALA A 45 -14.28 3.94 19.87
N THR A 46 -13.14 4.63 19.83
CA THR A 46 -12.91 5.77 18.93
C THR A 46 -12.97 5.34 17.47
N ILE A 47 -12.25 4.27 17.09
CA ILE A 47 -12.25 3.77 15.70
C ILE A 47 -13.64 3.29 15.31
N ALA A 48 -14.27 2.47 16.15
CA ALA A 48 -15.62 1.94 15.95
C ALA A 48 -16.62 3.04 15.62
N ARG A 49 -16.61 4.14 16.39
CA ARG A 49 -17.44 5.31 16.13
C ARG A 49 -17.10 6.01 14.82
N ALA A 50 -15.81 6.15 14.51
CA ALA A 50 -15.35 6.86 13.32
C ALA A 50 -15.62 6.11 12.00
N VAL A 51 -15.68 4.78 12.05
CA VAL A 51 -15.96 3.92 10.89
C VAL A 51 -17.39 3.35 10.89
N ASP A 52 -18.22 3.77 11.85
CA ASP A 52 -19.61 3.34 12.04
C ASP A 52 -19.77 1.79 12.12
N LEU A 53 -18.88 1.14 12.87
CA LEU A 53 -18.91 -0.29 13.13
C LEU A 53 -19.06 -0.60 14.61
N ALA A 54 -19.73 -1.71 14.93
CA ALA A 54 -19.76 -2.21 16.30
C ALA A 54 -18.37 -2.68 16.75
N PRO A 55 -17.92 -2.38 17.99
CA PRO A 55 -16.63 -2.83 18.52
C PRO A 55 -16.30 -4.33 18.32
N PRO A 56 -17.22 -5.30 18.51
CA PRO A 56 -16.92 -6.70 18.26
C PRO A 56 -16.65 -7.02 16.77
N ALA A 57 -17.39 -6.40 15.85
CA ALA A 57 -17.16 -6.59 14.41
C ALA A 57 -15.80 -6.02 13.99
N LEU A 58 -15.45 -4.84 14.51
CA LEU A 58 -14.18 -4.20 14.24
C LEU A 58 -12.98 -5.00 14.81
N ARG A 59 -13.13 -5.65 15.98
CA ARG A 59 -12.11 -6.61 16.49
C ARG A 59 -11.95 -7.82 15.58
N ALA A 60 -13.04 -8.41 15.12
CA ALA A 60 -12.99 -9.54 14.22
C ALA A 60 -12.27 -9.17 12.92
N GLU A 61 -12.59 -8.00 12.35
CA GLU A 61 -11.94 -7.50 11.15
C GLU A 61 -10.46 -7.21 11.35
N GLN A 62 -10.08 -6.56 12.46
CA GLN A 62 -8.68 -6.30 12.81
C GLN A 62 -7.88 -7.61 12.94
N ALA A 63 -8.44 -8.61 13.61
CA ALA A 63 -7.83 -9.92 13.77
C ALA A 63 -7.68 -10.65 12.43
N GLN A 64 -8.66 -10.52 11.54
CA GLN A 64 -8.64 -11.11 10.20
C GLN A 64 -7.61 -10.43 9.28
N ALA A 65 -7.47 -9.11 9.40
CA ALA A 65 -6.51 -8.32 8.64
C ALA A 65 -5.07 -8.50 9.16
N GLY A 66 -4.89 -8.78 10.45
CA GLY A 66 -3.58 -8.86 11.10
C GLY A 66 -2.85 -7.52 11.14
N LEU A 67 -3.59 -6.40 11.11
CA LEU A 67 -3.05 -5.04 11.10
C LEU A 67 -3.27 -4.37 12.46
N PRO A 68 -2.38 -3.46 12.89
CA PRO A 68 -2.59 -2.66 14.09
C PRO A 68 -3.70 -1.61 13.88
N TRP A 69 -4.17 -1.02 14.98
CA TRP A 69 -5.37 -0.18 15.00
C TRP A 69 -5.31 1.08 14.12
N GLY A 70 -4.16 1.75 14.05
CA GLY A 70 -3.98 2.92 13.19
C GLY A 70 -4.05 2.55 11.71
N ASP A 71 -3.45 1.41 11.34
CA ASP A 71 -3.51 0.87 9.99
C ASP A 71 -4.95 0.48 9.59
N VAL A 72 -5.73 -0.11 10.51
CA VAL A 72 -7.15 -0.42 10.29
C VAL A 72 -7.96 0.85 10.06
N PHE A 73 -7.78 1.88 10.89
CA PHE A 73 -8.49 3.15 10.74
C PHE A 73 -8.21 3.81 9.38
N VAL A 74 -6.94 3.95 9.00
CA VAL A 74 -6.58 4.60 7.73
C VAL A 74 -7.10 3.80 6.54
N SER A 75 -7.09 2.47 6.62
CA SER A 75 -7.64 1.60 5.57
C SER A 75 -9.13 1.87 5.33
N HIS A 76 -9.93 2.00 6.38
CA HIS A 76 -11.35 2.36 6.28
C HIS A 76 -11.56 3.72 5.61
N ARG A 77 -10.74 4.72 5.97
CA ARG A 77 -10.84 6.07 5.38
C ARG A 77 -10.49 6.07 3.89
N ILE A 78 -9.45 5.32 3.51
CA ILE A 78 -9.07 5.15 2.09
C ILE A 78 -10.17 4.43 1.33
N ALA A 79 -10.67 3.29 1.84
CA ALA A 79 -11.72 2.51 1.20
C ALA A 79 -13.00 3.35 0.98
N THR A 80 -13.44 4.07 2.00
CA THR A 80 -14.65 4.91 1.96
C THR A 80 -14.50 6.08 0.97
N ARG A 81 -13.35 6.77 0.96
CA ARG A 81 -13.15 7.95 0.09
C ARG A 81 -12.78 7.61 -1.34
N GLY A 82 -11.94 6.60 -1.54
CA GLY A 82 -11.51 6.14 -2.85
C GLY A 82 -12.52 5.22 -3.54
N GLY A 83 -13.55 4.75 -2.81
CA GLY A 83 -14.54 3.83 -3.36
C GLY A 83 -13.96 2.45 -3.68
N HIS A 84 -12.92 2.03 -2.95
CA HIS A 84 -12.25 0.74 -3.14
C HIS A 84 -12.64 -0.27 -2.07
N PRO A 85 -12.67 -1.58 -2.39
CA PRO A 85 -12.89 -2.61 -1.37
C PRO A 85 -11.83 -2.57 -0.28
N LEU A 86 -12.25 -2.59 0.99
CA LEU A 86 -11.35 -2.54 2.15
C LEU A 86 -10.28 -3.65 2.13
N ALA A 87 -10.66 -4.87 1.74
CA ALA A 87 -9.74 -5.99 1.61
C ALA A 87 -8.57 -5.70 0.65
N LYS A 88 -8.79 -4.87 -0.38
CA LYS A 88 -7.77 -4.44 -1.35
C LYS A 88 -6.75 -3.52 -0.68
N VAL A 89 -7.22 -2.60 0.14
CA VAL A 89 -6.38 -1.66 0.92
C VAL A 89 -5.54 -2.41 1.95
N PHE A 90 -6.15 -3.37 2.68
CA PHE A 90 -5.42 -4.24 3.61
C PHE A 90 -4.34 -5.07 2.93
N ALA A 91 -4.63 -5.61 1.74
CA ALA A 91 -3.64 -6.36 0.98
C ALA A 91 -2.47 -5.46 0.53
N ALA A 92 -2.73 -4.25 0.05
CA ALA A 92 -1.69 -3.28 -0.32
C ALA A 92 -0.79 -2.92 0.89
N ARG A 93 -1.38 -2.73 2.08
CA ARG A 93 -0.58 -2.46 3.28
C ARG A 93 0.32 -3.63 3.64
N ARG A 94 -0.17 -4.87 3.53
CA ARG A 94 0.62 -6.07 3.82
C ARG A 94 1.78 -6.31 2.85
N THR A 95 1.75 -5.73 1.64
CA THR A 95 2.92 -5.76 0.74
C THR A 95 4.02 -4.78 1.14
N GLY A 96 3.81 -4.01 2.22
CA GLY A 96 4.76 -3.02 2.72
C GLY A 96 4.64 -1.65 2.06
N ALA A 97 3.56 -1.39 1.30
CA ALA A 97 3.33 -0.07 0.72
C ALA A 97 3.07 0.96 1.84
N SER A 98 3.61 2.16 1.65
CA SER A 98 3.36 3.30 2.54
C SER A 98 1.91 3.77 2.45
N TRP A 99 1.41 4.46 3.48
CA TRP A 99 0.05 4.99 3.42
C TRP A 99 -0.13 6.03 2.32
N LYS A 100 0.93 6.78 2.02
CA LYS A 100 0.95 7.71 0.90
C LYS A 100 0.73 7.01 -0.44
N GLU A 101 1.50 5.96 -0.74
CA GLU A 101 1.39 5.24 -2.02
C GLU A 101 0.00 4.64 -2.19
N ILE A 102 -0.54 4.03 -1.13
CA ILE A 102 -1.88 3.45 -1.14
C ILE A 102 -2.95 4.54 -1.33
N ALA A 103 -2.81 5.69 -0.67
CA ALA A 103 -3.75 6.80 -0.79
C ALA A 103 -3.72 7.44 -2.18
N GLU A 104 -2.52 7.69 -2.73
CA GLU A 104 -2.33 8.23 -4.08
C GLU A 104 -2.95 7.31 -5.13
N GLU A 105 -2.72 6.00 -5.01
CA GLU A 105 -3.31 4.99 -5.88
C GLU A 105 -4.84 4.95 -5.78
N ALA A 106 -5.37 5.16 -4.58
CA ALA A 106 -6.81 5.24 -4.34
C ALA A 106 -7.43 6.60 -4.73
N GLY A 107 -6.64 7.56 -5.22
CA GLY A 107 -7.10 8.93 -5.50
C GLY A 107 -7.49 9.73 -4.25
N VAL A 108 -6.93 9.38 -3.08
CA VAL A 108 -7.21 10.00 -1.78
C VAL A 108 -6.04 10.87 -1.34
N ASP A 109 -6.31 12.10 -0.91
CA ASP A 109 -5.30 13.01 -0.38
C ASP A 109 -4.80 12.54 1.00
N ALA A 110 -3.50 12.23 1.09
CA ALA A 110 -2.83 11.85 2.33
C ALA A 110 -2.92 12.90 3.43
N ALA A 111 -2.93 14.20 3.09
CA ALA A 111 -3.08 15.27 4.07
C ALA A 111 -4.47 15.26 4.73
N LEU A 112 -5.52 14.88 3.99
CA LEU A 112 -6.86 14.72 4.55
C LEU A 112 -6.93 13.50 5.49
N LEU A 113 -6.23 12.41 5.15
CA LEU A 113 -6.13 11.25 6.04
C LEU A 113 -5.41 11.61 7.34
N ALA A 114 -4.31 12.36 7.27
CA ALA A 114 -3.59 12.82 8.45
C ALA A 114 -4.46 13.71 9.34
N ARG A 115 -5.25 14.61 8.74
CA ARG A 115 -6.22 15.47 9.48
C ARG A 115 -7.29 14.66 10.18
N ASP A 116 -7.87 13.66 9.53
CA ASP A 116 -8.86 12.79 10.18
C ASP A 116 -8.27 12.03 11.36
N LEU A 117 -7.06 11.50 11.18
CA LEU A 117 -6.38 10.73 12.21
C LEU A 117 -6.09 11.62 13.42
N ALA A 118 -5.60 12.84 13.20
CA ALA A 118 -5.38 13.82 14.26
C ALA A 118 -6.69 14.25 14.94
N ALA A 119 -7.80 14.37 14.19
CA ALA A 119 -9.11 14.71 14.73
C ALA A 119 -9.71 13.58 15.58
N ALA A 120 -9.53 12.32 15.16
CA ALA A 120 -10.01 11.15 15.89
C ALA A 120 -9.17 10.89 17.15
N PHE A 121 -7.88 11.19 17.11
CA PHE A 121 -6.93 10.94 18.19
C PHE A 121 -6.20 12.22 18.60
N PRO A 122 -6.90 13.14 19.28
CA PRO A 122 -6.29 14.40 19.71
C PRO A 122 -5.16 14.13 20.70
N GLY A 123 -4.05 14.85 20.54
CA GLY A 123 -2.90 14.79 21.45
C GLY A 123 -1.87 13.69 21.13
N LEU A 124 -2.06 12.91 20.06
CA LEU A 124 -1.00 12.06 19.55
C LEU A 124 0.07 12.91 18.85
N THR A 125 1.30 12.81 19.32
CA THR A 125 2.45 13.37 18.64
C THR A 125 3.00 12.34 17.65
N PRO A 126 3.26 12.72 16.38
CA PRO A 126 3.99 11.87 15.45
C PRO A 126 5.28 11.40 16.10
N ALA A 127 5.65 10.14 15.89
CA ALA A 127 6.99 9.72 16.28
C ALA A 127 8.00 10.59 15.54
N ALA A 128 8.98 11.15 16.25
CA ALA A 128 10.10 11.83 15.61
C ALA A 128 10.69 10.88 14.55
N PRO A 129 11.09 11.38 13.37
CA PRO A 129 11.72 10.55 12.36
C PRO A 129 12.87 9.81 13.05
N ARG A 130 12.79 8.47 13.06
CA ARG A 130 13.86 7.67 13.64
C ARG A 130 15.13 8.11 12.92
N PRO A 131 16.18 8.55 13.63
CA PRO A 131 17.46 8.73 12.99
C PRO A 131 17.76 7.38 12.34
N VAL A 132 18.00 7.37 11.04
CA VAL A 132 18.68 6.27 10.37
C VAL A 132 20.05 6.18 11.04
N THR A 133 20.12 5.50 12.18
CA THR A 133 21.39 5.02 12.70
C THR A 133 21.92 4.17 11.58
N ALA A 134 23.03 4.63 11.00
CA ALA A 134 23.81 3.89 10.05
C ALA A 134 23.86 2.42 10.50
N PRO A 135 23.70 1.45 9.58
CA PRO A 135 23.85 0.05 9.95
C PRO A 135 25.16 -0.11 10.73
N PRO A 136 25.19 -0.90 11.82
CA PRO A 136 26.45 -1.20 12.49
C PRO A 136 27.44 -1.68 11.42
N PRO A 137 28.73 -1.28 11.46
CA PRO A 137 29.71 -1.77 10.49
C PRO A 137 29.82 -3.29 10.65
N VAL A 138 29.07 -4.03 9.85
CA VAL A 138 29.25 -5.47 9.70
C VAL A 138 30.56 -5.63 8.94
N ALA A 139 31.55 -6.23 9.61
CA ALA A 139 32.78 -6.65 8.97
C ALA A 139 32.43 -7.51 7.74
N ALA A 140 32.81 -7.01 6.56
CA ALA A 140 32.50 -7.67 5.30
C ALA A 140 33.27 -8.99 5.15
N PRO A 141 32.62 -10.14 4.89
CA PRO A 141 33.25 -11.23 4.17
C PRO A 141 33.44 -10.81 2.68
N PRO A 142 34.50 -11.28 2.00
CA PRO A 142 34.76 -10.93 0.61
C PRO A 142 33.64 -11.43 -0.32
N ALA A 143 33.11 -10.51 -1.13
CA ALA A 143 31.99 -10.75 -2.03
C ALA A 143 32.40 -11.57 -3.27
N PRO A 144 31.58 -12.53 -3.74
CA PRO A 144 31.57 -12.94 -5.14
C PRO A 144 30.92 -11.85 -6.03
N PRO A 145 31.29 -11.76 -7.33
CA PRO A 145 30.84 -10.68 -8.21
C PRO A 145 29.32 -10.70 -8.43
N ALA A 146 28.74 -9.51 -8.32
CA ALA A 146 27.31 -9.24 -8.41
C ALA A 146 26.76 -9.44 -9.85
N PRO A 147 25.58 -10.07 -10.02
CA PRO A 147 24.73 -9.77 -11.17
C PRO A 147 24.09 -8.38 -10.99
N ALA A 148 24.00 -7.64 -12.10
CA ALA A 148 23.50 -6.27 -12.17
C ALA A 148 22.10 -6.09 -11.56
N PRO A 149 21.75 -4.89 -11.04
CA PRO A 149 20.42 -4.61 -10.54
C PRO A 149 19.43 -4.53 -11.71
N GLU A 150 18.81 -5.66 -12.05
CA GLU A 150 17.56 -5.65 -12.78
C GLU A 150 16.52 -4.95 -11.91
N LYS A 151 16.04 -3.79 -12.38
CA LYS A 151 14.89 -3.07 -11.83
C LYS A 151 13.62 -3.90 -12.03
N LYS A 152 13.48 -5.00 -11.28
CA LYS A 152 12.20 -5.70 -11.18
C LYS A 152 11.29 -4.81 -10.34
N PRO A 153 10.08 -4.46 -10.82
CA PRO A 153 9.12 -3.73 -10.00
C PRO A 153 8.93 -4.52 -8.71
N GLY A 154 9.14 -3.85 -7.57
CA GLY A 154 8.97 -4.47 -6.25
C GLY A 154 7.56 -5.04 -6.11
N LEU A 155 7.38 -6.02 -5.23
CA LEU A 155 6.09 -6.70 -5.03
C LEU A 155 4.96 -5.70 -4.74
N ALA A 156 5.25 -4.59 -4.05
CA ALA A 156 4.33 -3.47 -3.86
C ALA A 156 3.90 -2.83 -5.19
N GLN A 157 4.84 -2.57 -6.11
CA GLN A 157 4.53 -2.01 -7.43
C GLN A 157 3.62 -2.95 -8.24
N ARG A 158 3.91 -4.25 -8.22
CA ARG A 158 3.05 -5.26 -8.89
C ARG A 158 1.63 -5.30 -8.32
N PHE A 159 1.50 -5.13 -7.00
CA PHE A 159 0.19 -5.07 -6.36
C PHE A 159 -0.56 -3.76 -6.65
N LEU A 160 0.16 -2.64 -6.75
CA LEU A 160 -0.39 -1.35 -7.16
C LEU A 160 -0.84 -1.37 -8.63
N ASP A 161 -0.13 -2.08 -9.51
CA ASP A 161 -0.56 -2.27 -10.91
C ASP A 161 -1.84 -3.11 -11.01
N LEU A 162 -2.03 -4.10 -10.13
CA LEU A 162 -3.31 -4.78 -9.95
C LEU A 162 -4.41 -3.81 -9.46
N PHE A 163 -4.00 -2.80 -8.69
CA PHE A 163 -4.91 -1.78 -8.18
C PHE A 163 -5.48 -0.91 -9.30
N ARG A 164 -4.65 -0.56 -10.28
CA ARG A 164 -4.97 0.22 -11.50
C ARG A 164 -5.81 -0.52 -12.53
N GLY A 165 -5.96 -1.84 -12.38
CA GLY A 165 -6.67 -2.65 -13.36
C GLY A 165 -5.90 -2.84 -14.66
N THR A 166 -4.57 -2.69 -14.67
CA THR A 166 -3.74 -3.21 -15.76
C THR A 166 -3.66 -4.73 -15.60
N PRO A 167 -4.34 -5.54 -16.42
CA PRO A 167 -4.01 -6.95 -16.48
C PRO A 167 -2.54 -7.04 -16.92
N ASP A 168 -1.80 -7.92 -16.25
CA ASP A 168 -0.49 -8.37 -16.68
C ASP A 168 -0.51 -8.59 -18.20
N ARG A 169 0.16 -7.73 -18.97
CA ARG A 169 0.26 -7.90 -20.43
C ARG A 169 1.25 -9.01 -20.81
N GLU A 170 1.75 -9.76 -19.83
CA GLU A 170 2.67 -10.89 -20.00
C GLU A 170 2.20 -12.18 -19.29
N ALA A 171 0.91 -12.29 -18.95
CA ALA A 171 0.32 -13.56 -18.47
C ALA A 171 -0.79 -14.12 -19.38
N THR A 172 -0.86 -13.68 -20.64
CA THR A 172 -1.49 -14.48 -21.71
C THR A 172 -0.52 -15.55 -22.20
N GLY A 173 -0.11 -16.41 -21.27
CA GLY A 173 0.54 -17.67 -21.56
C GLY A 173 -0.48 -18.78 -21.41
N ASP A 174 -0.92 -19.32 -22.54
CA ASP A 174 -1.13 -20.76 -22.72
C ASP A 174 -2.44 -21.44 -22.26
N TRP A 175 -3.48 -20.73 -21.80
CA TRP A 175 -4.76 -21.40 -21.53
C TRP A 175 -5.53 -21.82 -22.81
N GLU A 176 -5.25 -21.16 -23.94
CA GLU A 176 -5.87 -21.47 -25.24
C GLU A 176 -5.20 -22.67 -25.92
N THR A 177 -3.87 -22.78 -25.82
CA THR A 177 -3.11 -23.94 -26.32
C THR A 177 -3.42 -25.20 -25.53
N GLU A 178 -3.56 -25.08 -24.20
CA GLU A 178 -3.90 -26.19 -23.30
C GLU A 178 -5.31 -26.74 -23.61
N ARG A 179 -6.26 -25.86 -23.96
CA ARG A 179 -7.61 -26.27 -24.39
C ARG A 179 -7.59 -27.02 -25.74
N THR A 180 -6.78 -26.58 -26.70
CA THR A 180 -6.63 -27.30 -27.98
C THR A 180 -5.90 -28.64 -27.83
N GLN A 181 -4.95 -28.75 -26.90
CA GLN A 181 -4.27 -30.02 -26.59
C GLN A 181 -5.24 -31.04 -25.98
N GLU A 182 -6.08 -30.62 -25.03
CA GLU A 182 -7.08 -31.47 -24.40
C GLU A 182 -8.13 -31.96 -25.42
N GLU A 183 -8.57 -31.09 -26.33
CA GLU A 183 -9.53 -31.43 -27.40
C GLU A 183 -8.94 -32.42 -28.42
N ILE A 184 -7.67 -32.24 -28.80
CA ILE A 184 -6.95 -33.19 -29.67
C ILE A 184 -6.79 -34.55 -28.97
N ARG A 185 -6.51 -34.55 -27.67
CA ARG A 185 -6.35 -35.76 -26.87
C ARG A 185 -7.67 -36.52 -26.71
N GLU A 186 -8.78 -35.83 -26.45
CA GLU A 186 -10.13 -36.39 -26.45
C GLU A 186 -10.50 -36.99 -27.81
N ARG A 187 -10.13 -36.33 -28.90
CA ARG A 187 -10.41 -36.79 -30.27
C ARG A 187 -9.64 -38.05 -30.65
N ILE A 188 -8.41 -38.23 -30.13
CA ILE A 188 -7.62 -39.46 -30.30
C ILE A 188 -8.22 -40.60 -29.46
N LEU A 189 -8.68 -40.31 -28.24
CA LEU A 189 -9.28 -41.30 -27.33
C LEU A 189 -10.67 -41.77 -27.79
N ARG A 190 -11.46 -40.91 -28.46
CA ARG A 190 -12.84 -41.21 -28.89
C ARG A 190 -12.97 -41.94 -30.24
N GLY A 191 -11.86 -42.35 -30.85
CA GLY A 191 -11.88 -43.31 -31.95
C GLY A 191 -11.74 -42.66 -33.33
N GLY A 192 -10.51 -42.67 -33.82
CA GLY A 192 -10.21 -42.66 -35.25
C GLY A 192 -10.66 -43.98 -35.91
N GLY A 193 -11.96 -44.19 -36.01
CA GLY A 193 -12.57 -45.28 -36.76
C GLY A 193 -13.20 -44.75 -38.05
N ARG A 194 -12.38 -44.32 -39.01
CA ARG A 194 -12.82 -44.20 -40.41
C ARG A 194 -12.44 -45.47 -41.16
N ARG A 195 -13.38 -46.41 -41.23
CA ARG A 195 -13.67 -47.23 -42.41
C ARG A 195 -15.15 -47.59 -42.39
#